data_AF-A0A2S2P6V0-F1
#
_entry.id   AF-A0A2S2P6V0-F1
#
_cell.length_a   1.000
_cell.length_b   1.000
_cell.length_c   1.000
_cell.angle_alpha   90.00
_cell.angle_beta   90.00
_cell.angle_gamma   90.00
#
_symmetry.space_group_name_H-M   'P 1'
#
loop_
_entity.id
_entity.type
_entity.pdbx_description
1 polymer ?
#
loop_
_entity_poly.entity_id
_entity_poly.type
_entity_poly.pdbx_seq_one_letter_code
_entity_poly.pdbx_strand_id
1 'polypeptide(L)'
;MDQRHPMYGYSGPQRRLKSRRSFIANSTTIHVTPEQYRIQKWREELQCEKPVPPAEHLPCGGNQPWIIWKTLNRLRTGVAKTKVNMRKWGYQKESDILCECGEDQSDDHLLQCTLAPPGCTTDDLALANEKAISIATHWLKQNI
;
A
#
# COMPACT_ATOMS: atom_id res chain seq x y z
N MET A 1 59.30 32.26 -1.92
CA MET A 1 57.92 32.63 -1.53
C MET A 1 57.99 33.42 -0.23
N ASP A 2 57.29 34.55 -0.12
CA ASP A 2 57.33 35.45 1.05
C ASP A 2 56.66 34.80 2.26
N GLN A 3 57.39 34.72 3.39
CA GLN A 3 56.91 34.16 4.66
C GLN A 3 55.80 34.99 5.30
N ARG A 4 55.67 36.27 4.92
CA ARG A 4 54.64 37.18 5.43
C ARG A 4 53.30 37.03 4.70
N HIS A 5 53.25 36.20 3.65
CA HIS A 5 52.01 35.95 2.96
C HIS A 5 51.05 35.15 3.87
N PRO A 6 49.79 35.56 4.05
CA PRO A 6 48.86 34.91 5.00
C PRO A 6 48.63 33.40 4.76
N MET A 7 48.83 32.96 3.51
CA MET A 7 48.71 31.56 3.10
C MET A 7 50.06 30.81 3.07
N TYR A 8 51.14 31.40 3.58
CA TYR A 8 52.45 30.76 3.65
C TYR A 8 52.38 29.58 4.63
N GLY A 9 52.70 28.37 4.14
CA GLY A 9 52.57 27.12 4.91
C GLY A 9 51.15 26.52 4.90
N TYR A 10 50.20 27.10 4.17
CA TYR A 10 48.85 26.53 4.05
C TYR A 10 48.85 25.28 3.17
N SER A 11 48.74 24.10 3.78
CA SER A 11 48.41 22.86 3.09
C SER A 11 46.90 22.82 2.85
N GLY A 12 46.46 22.88 1.59
CA GLY A 12 45.04 22.76 1.23
C GLY A 12 44.42 21.48 1.82
N PRO A 13 43.13 21.48 2.19
CA PRO A 13 42.49 20.33 2.79
C PRO A 13 42.59 19.11 1.85
N GLN A 14 43.20 18.02 2.36
CA GLN A 14 43.49 16.78 1.62
C GLN A 14 42.24 16.08 1.05
N ARG A 15 41.03 16.43 1.50
CA ARG A 15 39.79 15.76 1.10
C ARG A 15 38.66 16.75 0.85
N ARG A 16 37.87 16.49 -0.20
CA ARG A 16 36.59 17.17 -0.43
C ARG A 16 35.67 17.00 0.77
N LEU A 17 34.89 18.06 1.05
CA LEU A 17 33.77 18.03 1.98
C LEU A 17 32.85 16.82 1.68
N LYS A 18 32.28 16.20 2.72
CA LYS A 18 31.39 15.02 2.57
C LYS A 18 30.25 15.27 1.57
N SER A 19 29.70 16.49 1.54
CA SER A 19 28.65 16.93 0.60
C SER A 19 29.09 17.03 -0.87
N ARG A 20 30.40 17.05 -1.13
CA ARG A 20 31.00 17.18 -2.47
C ARG A 20 31.67 15.89 -2.94
N ARG A 21 31.34 14.75 -2.33
CA ARG A 21 31.72 13.44 -2.85
C ARG A 21 30.85 13.14 -4.07
N SER A 22 31.44 12.70 -5.18
CA SER A 22 30.63 12.36 -6.34
C SER A 22 29.77 11.14 -6.00
N PHE A 23 28.49 11.22 -6.38
CA PHE A 23 27.54 10.12 -6.22
C PHE A 23 28.08 8.85 -6.88
N ILE A 24 28.61 8.97 -8.09
CA ILE A 24 29.18 7.86 -8.88
C ILE A 24 30.35 7.18 -8.16
N ALA A 25 31.22 7.91 -7.45
CA ALA A 25 32.34 7.31 -6.73
C ALA A 25 31.93 6.56 -5.45
N ASN A 26 30.68 6.69 -5.00
CA ASN A 26 30.17 6.01 -3.81
C ASN A 26 28.92 5.15 -4.12
N SER A 27 28.52 5.04 -5.38
CA SER A 27 27.45 4.14 -5.81
C SER A 27 28.01 2.75 -6.11
N THR A 28 27.25 1.72 -5.79
CA THR A 28 27.58 0.35 -6.18
C THR A 28 26.92 0.06 -7.52
N THR A 29 27.69 -0.44 -8.49
CA THR A 29 27.13 -0.88 -9.76
C THR A 29 26.23 -2.08 -9.53
N ILE A 30 24.98 -1.99 -9.99
CA ILE A 30 24.04 -3.12 -9.98
C ILE A 30 24.14 -3.87 -11.30
N HIS A 31 24.26 -5.20 -11.22
CA HIS A 31 24.35 -6.09 -12.40
C HIS A 31 23.02 -6.77 -12.73
N VAL A 32 21.99 -6.53 -11.91
CA VAL A 32 20.62 -7.01 -12.07
C VAL A 32 19.70 -5.84 -12.39
N THR A 33 18.44 -6.11 -12.73
CA THR A 33 17.46 -5.03 -12.91
C THR A 33 17.28 -4.26 -11.59
N PRO A 34 16.98 -2.95 -11.63
CA PRO A 34 16.74 -2.17 -10.42
C PRO A 34 15.66 -2.75 -9.50
N GLU A 35 14.66 -3.42 -10.08
CA GLU A 35 13.61 -4.16 -9.37
C GLU A 35 14.19 -5.33 -8.57
N GLN A 36 14.94 -6.23 -9.23
CA GLN A 36 15.55 -7.38 -8.58
C GLN A 36 16.49 -6.96 -7.45
N TYR A 37 17.27 -5.90 -7.65
CA TYR A 37 18.16 -5.37 -6.62
C TYR A 37 17.39 -4.85 -5.40
N ARG A 38 16.28 -4.11 -5.60
CA ARG A 38 15.46 -3.58 -4.51
C ARG A 38 14.82 -4.69 -3.70
N ILE A 39 14.22 -5.68 -4.36
CA ILE A 39 13.62 -6.86 -3.74
C ILE A 39 14.66 -7.60 -2.88
N GLN A 40 15.85 -7.84 -3.43
CA GLN A 40 16.92 -8.54 -2.72
C GLN A 40 17.39 -7.78 -1.48
N LYS A 41 17.69 -6.49 -1.64
CA LYS A 41 18.11 -5.62 -0.53
C LYS A 41 17.06 -5.59 0.58
N TRP A 42 15.79 -5.53 0.22
CA TRP A 42 14.70 -5.49 1.20
C TRP A 42 14.55 -6.82 1.96
N ARG A 43 14.74 -7.96 1.28
CA ARG A 43 14.78 -9.28 1.94
C ARG A 43 15.93 -9.38 2.95
N GLU A 44 17.10 -8.87 2.58
CA GLU A 44 18.29 -8.86 3.45
C GLU A 44 18.09 -7.99 4.71
N GLU A 45 17.43 -6.83 4.56
CA GLU A 45 17.16 -5.91 5.67
C GLU A 45 16.06 -6.41 6.63
N LEU A 46 15.02 -7.07 6.13
CA LEU A 46 13.84 -7.43 6.93
C LEU A 46 14.09 -8.53 7.97
N GLN A 47 15.09 -9.41 7.78
CA GLN A 47 15.43 -10.55 8.66
C GLN A 47 14.20 -11.30 9.24
N CYS A 48 13.11 -11.37 8.47
CA CYS A 48 11.84 -11.94 8.94
C CYS A 48 11.77 -13.42 8.54
N GLU A 49 11.37 -14.29 9.46
CA GLU A 49 11.24 -15.74 9.22
C GLU A 49 10.17 -16.08 8.16
N LYS A 50 9.19 -15.18 7.94
CA LYS A 50 8.13 -15.34 6.94
C LYS A 50 7.89 -14.02 6.20
N PRO A 51 8.76 -13.63 5.27
CA PRO A 51 8.58 -12.40 4.52
C PRO A 51 7.40 -12.55 3.56
N VAL A 52 6.44 -11.62 3.62
CA VAL A 52 5.47 -11.44 2.53
C VAL A 52 6.27 -11.11 1.27
N PRO A 53 6.10 -11.85 0.14
CA PRO A 53 6.87 -11.59 -1.06
C PRO A 53 6.69 -10.14 -1.51
N PRO A 54 7.78 -9.34 -1.63
CA PRO A 54 7.68 -8.03 -2.24
C PRO A 54 7.20 -8.14 -3.68
N ALA A 55 6.19 -7.35 -4.01
CA ALA A 55 5.72 -7.16 -5.37
C ALA A 55 5.82 -5.67 -5.71
N GLU A 56 6.50 -5.33 -6.81
CA GLU A 56 6.58 -3.94 -7.30
C GLU A 56 5.36 -3.53 -8.13
N HIS A 57 4.41 -4.45 -8.35
CA HIS A 57 3.16 -4.16 -9.03
C HIS A 57 2.02 -3.98 -8.03
N LEU A 58 1.04 -3.17 -8.42
CA LEU A 58 -0.21 -3.07 -7.67
C LEU A 58 -0.91 -4.44 -7.60
N PRO A 59 -1.70 -4.70 -6.54
CA PRO A 59 -2.54 -5.88 -6.49
C PRO A 59 -3.55 -5.88 -7.66
N CYS A 60 -4.10 -7.05 -7.99
CA CYS A 60 -5.11 -7.20 -9.03
C CYS A 60 -6.22 -6.15 -8.88
N GLY A 61 -6.67 -5.59 -10.00
CA GLY A 61 -7.61 -4.47 -10.03
C GLY A 61 -6.96 -3.08 -9.89
N GLY A 62 -5.63 -2.96 -9.80
CA GLY A 62 -4.92 -1.67 -9.76
C GLY A 62 -5.13 -0.75 -10.96
N ASN A 63 -5.64 -1.30 -12.08
CA ASN A 63 -6.05 -0.56 -13.27
C ASN A 63 -7.48 0.02 -13.18
N GLN A 64 -8.24 -0.30 -12.13
CA GLN A 64 -9.58 0.23 -11.93
C GLN A 64 -9.55 1.71 -11.49
N PRO A 65 -10.63 2.47 -11.73
CA PRO A 65 -10.77 3.81 -11.17
C PRO A 65 -10.52 3.81 -9.66
N TRP A 66 -9.82 4.85 -9.18
CA TRP A 66 -9.39 4.97 -7.77
C TRP A 66 -10.49 4.62 -6.75
N ILE A 67 -11.71 5.09 -6.98
CA ILE A 67 -12.85 4.86 -6.09
C ILE A 67 -13.23 3.36 -6.02
N ILE A 68 -13.22 2.65 -7.14
CA ILE A 68 -13.50 1.21 -7.21
C ILE A 68 -12.34 0.44 -6.56
N TRP A 69 -11.10 0.79 -6.89
CA TRP A 69 -9.92 0.18 -6.31
C TRP A 69 -9.89 0.31 -4.79
N LYS A 70 -10.24 1.48 -4.26
CA LYS A 70 -10.32 1.73 -2.81
C LYS A 70 -11.38 0.84 -2.15
N THR A 71 -12.58 0.74 -2.72
CA THR A 71 -13.65 -0.10 -2.19
C THR A 71 -13.27 -1.59 -2.25
N LEU A 72 -12.65 -2.04 -3.34
CA LEU A 72 -12.12 -3.40 -3.47
C LEU A 72 -11.12 -3.73 -2.34
N ASN A 73 -10.19 -2.83 -2.04
CA ASN A 73 -9.21 -3.08 -0.98
C ASN A 73 -9.83 -3.09 0.43
N ARG A 74 -10.87 -2.28 0.67
CA ARG A 74 -11.64 -2.34 1.92
C ARG A 74 -12.32 -3.69 2.11
N LEU A 75 -12.96 -4.20 1.05
CA LEU A 75 -13.60 -5.51 1.06
C LEU A 75 -12.58 -6.64 1.29
N ARG A 76 -11.41 -6.57 0.65
CA ARG A 76 -10.32 -7.56 0.84
C ARG A 76 -9.78 -7.63 2.26
N THR A 77 -9.73 -6.48 2.94
CA THR A 77 -9.06 -6.34 4.24
C THR A 77 -10.01 -6.49 5.42
N GLY A 78 -11.33 -6.62 5.18
CA GLY A 78 -12.33 -6.73 6.24
C GLY A 78 -12.38 -5.51 7.16
N VAL A 79 -12.03 -4.34 6.63
CA VAL A 79 -12.07 -3.05 7.34
C VAL A 79 -12.90 -2.05 6.54
N ALA A 80 -13.96 -2.54 5.91
CA ALA A 80 -14.89 -1.69 5.19
C ALA A 80 -15.71 -0.84 6.18
N LYS A 81 -16.29 0.28 5.72
CA LYS A 81 -17.14 1.14 6.58
C LYS A 81 -18.53 0.53 6.78
N THR A 82 -18.57 -0.73 7.19
CA THR A 82 -19.80 -1.42 7.58
C THR A 82 -20.38 -0.77 8.83
N LYS A 83 -21.71 -0.76 8.98
CA LYS A 83 -22.35 -0.23 10.20
C LYS A 83 -21.81 -0.91 11.47
N VAL A 84 -21.49 -2.20 11.41
CA VAL A 84 -20.84 -2.94 12.52
C VAL A 84 -19.47 -2.35 12.86
N ASN A 85 -18.60 -2.09 11.87
CA ASN A 85 -17.29 -1.45 12.10
C ASN A 85 -17.44 0.00 12.55
N MET A 86 -18.39 0.76 11.99
CA MET A 86 -18.65 2.14 12.37
C MET A 86 -19.12 2.28 13.82
N ARG A 87 -19.93 1.32 14.31
CA ARG A 87 -20.26 1.20 15.73
C ARG A 87 -19.04 0.86 16.56
N LYS A 88 -18.27 -0.16 16.15
CA LYS A 88 -17.05 -0.59 16.85
C LYS A 88 -16.03 0.54 16.99
N TRP A 89 -15.93 1.41 15.99
CA TRP A 89 -15.04 2.58 15.99
C TRP A 89 -15.63 3.81 16.70
N GLY A 90 -16.87 3.76 17.18
CA GLY A 90 -17.53 4.86 17.89
C GLY A 90 -17.99 6.01 16.99
N TYR A 91 -18.01 5.82 15.66
CA TYR A 91 -18.49 6.83 14.71
C TYR A 91 -20.02 6.83 14.57
N GLN A 92 -20.69 5.73 14.93
CA GLN A 92 -22.14 5.62 14.90
C GLN A 92 -22.68 5.45 16.32
N LYS A 93 -23.49 6.41 16.77
CA LYS A 93 -24.16 6.39 18.09
C LYS A 93 -25.47 5.60 18.07
N GLU A 94 -26.08 5.47 16.90
CA GLU A 94 -27.34 4.75 16.73
C GLU A 94 -27.14 3.23 16.67
N SER A 95 -28.10 2.49 17.22
CA SER A 95 -28.11 1.04 17.27
C SER A 95 -28.51 0.38 15.93
N ASP A 96 -28.60 1.14 14.85
CA ASP A 96 -28.84 0.57 13.53
C ASP A 96 -27.53 0.00 12.94
N ILE A 97 -27.41 -1.33 12.98
CA ILE A 97 -26.37 -2.10 12.28
C ILE A 97 -26.92 -2.85 11.07
N LEU A 98 -28.20 -2.71 10.77
CA LEU A 98 -28.85 -3.54 9.78
C LEU A 98 -28.55 -3.02 8.37
N CYS A 99 -28.25 -3.93 7.46
CA CYS A 99 -28.32 -3.69 6.04
C CYS A 99 -29.79 -3.54 5.61
N GLU A 100 -30.02 -2.97 4.43
CA GLU A 100 -31.36 -2.84 3.84
C GLU A 100 -32.05 -4.20 3.61
N CYS A 101 -31.27 -5.29 3.55
CA CYS A 101 -31.80 -6.65 3.46
C CYS A 101 -32.33 -7.19 4.81
N GLY A 102 -32.08 -6.49 5.92
CA GLY A 102 -32.53 -6.85 7.27
C GLY A 102 -31.52 -7.62 8.11
N GLU A 103 -30.36 -8.03 7.58
CA GLU A 103 -29.28 -8.66 8.35
C GLU A 103 -28.23 -7.64 8.82
N ASP A 104 -27.39 -8.03 9.78
CA ASP A 104 -26.28 -7.20 10.24
C ASP A 104 -25.30 -6.91 9.10
N GLN A 105 -25.09 -5.62 8.82
CA GLN A 105 -24.09 -5.18 7.84
C GLN A 105 -22.70 -5.37 8.43
N SER A 106 -22.18 -6.59 8.30
CA SER A 106 -20.81 -7.01 8.60
C SER A 106 -19.99 -7.18 7.31
N ASP A 107 -18.66 -7.30 7.41
CA ASP A 107 -17.79 -7.46 6.24
C ASP A 107 -18.12 -8.76 5.46
N ASP A 108 -18.43 -9.85 6.16
CA ASP A 108 -18.84 -11.12 5.54
C ASP A 108 -20.19 -10.99 4.83
N HIS A 109 -21.13 -10.27 5.46
CA HIS A 109 -22.44 -10.00 4.89
C HIS A 109 -22.35 -9.20 3.58
N LEU A 110 -21.39 -8.30 3.43
CA LEU A 110 -21.23 -7.53 2.17
C LEU A 110 -21.03 -8.41 0.93
N LEU A 111 -20.49 -9.63 1.11
CA LEU A 111 -20.24 -10.57 0.02
C LEU A 111 -21.42 -11.51 -0.25
N GLN A 112 -22.32 -11.64 0.72
CA GLN A 112 -23.45 -12.59 0.69
C GLN A 112 -24.82 -11.89 0.67
N CYS A 113 -24.86 -10.56 0.73
CA CYS A 113 -26.10 -9.80 0.77
C CYS A 113 -26.99 -10.12 -0.42
N THR A 114 -28.26 -10.44 -0.13
CA THR A 114 -29.28 -10.81 -1.13
C THR A 114 -29.69 -9.65 -2.05
N LEU A 115 -29.45 -8.41 -1.63
CA LEU A 115 -29.70 -7.20 -2.43
C LEU A 115 -28.48 -6.77 -3.26
N ALA A 116 -27.31 -7.34 -2.98
CA ALA A 116 -26.10 -7.12 -3.76
C ALA A 116 -26.01 -8.10 -4.94
N PRO A 117 -25.18 -7.82 -5.95
CA PRO A 117 -24.88 -8.78 -7.01
C PRO A 117 -24.42 -10.12 -6.41
N PRO A 118 -24.99 -11.26 -6.84
CA PRO A 118 -24.80 -12.52 -6.13
C PRO A 118 -23.40 -13.10 -6.27
N GLY A 119 -22.93 -13.75 -5.21
CA GLY A 119 -21.91 -14.80 -5.27
C GLY A 119 -20.47 -14.32 -5.48
N CYS A 120 -20.07 -13.24 -4.80
CA CYS A 120 -18.66 -12.87 -4.69
C CYS A 120 -18.04 -13.57 -3.47
N THR A 121 -16.87 -14.15 -3.68
CA THR A 121 -16.06 -14.79 -2.64
C THR A 121 -14.81 -13.95 -2.36
N THR A 122 -14.09 -14.30 -1.30
CA THR A 122 -12.76 -13.73 -1.02
C THR A 122 -11.78 -13.96 -2.17
N ASP A 123 -11.91 -15.06 -2.89
CA ASP A 123 -11.07 -15.39 -4.06
C ASP A 123 -11.40 -14.48 -5.24
N ASP A 124 -12.69 -14.21 -5.47
CA ASP A 124 -13.14 -13.24 -6.47
C ASP A 124 -12.57 -11.85 -6.17
N LEU A 125 -12.58 -11.43 -4.89
CA LEU A 125 -11.97 -10.19 -4.45
C LEU A 125 -10.45 -10.19 -4.70
N ALA A 126 -9.75 -11.27 -4.38
CA ALA A 126 -8.30 -11.38 -4.59
C ALA A 126 -7.94 -11.21 -6.08
N LEU A 127 -8.72 -11.81 -6.98
CA LEU A 127 -8.52 -11.72 -8.42
C LEU A 127 -9.02 -10.40 -9.04
N ALA A 128 -9.84 -9.62 -8.32
CA ALA A 128 -10.54 -8.44 -8.85
C ALA A 128 -11.29 -8.74 -10.16
N ASN A 129 -11.99 -9.88 -10.20
CA ASN A 129 -12.78 -10.25 -11.37
C ASN A 129 -14.08 -9.42 -11.47
N GLU A 130 -14.87 -9.68 -12.50
CA GLU A 130 -16.11 -8.93 -12.77
C GLU A 130 -17.10 -8.96 -11.60
N LYS A 131 -17.18 -10.07 -10.87
CA LYS A 131 -18.05 -10.18 -9.68
C LYS A 131 -17.58 -9.23 -8.58
N ALA A 132 -16.28 -9.21 -8.30
CA ALA A 132 -15.69 -8.31 -7.31
C ALA A 132 -15.88 -6.84 -7.70
N ILE A 133 -15.71 -6.50 -8.98
CA ILE A 133 -15.94 -5.14 -9.49
C ILE A 133 -17.42 -4.75 -9.36
N SER A 134 -18.34 -5.67 -9.66
CA SER A 134 -19.78 -5.44 -9.54
C SER A 134 -20.20 -5.18 -8.08
N ILE A 135 -19.73 -6.02 -7.14
CA ILE A 135 -19.95 -5.82 -5.71
C ILE A 135 -19.33 -4.51 -5.22
N ALA A 136 -18.08 -4.20 -5.60
CA ALA A 136 -17.44 -2.95 -5.22
C ALA A 136 -18.22 -1.72 -5.75
N THR A 137 -18.78 -1.82 -6.95
CA THR A 137 -19.61 -0.76 -7.55
C THR A 137 -20.96 -0.62 -6.84
N HIS A 138 -21.56 -1.72 -6.40
CA HIS A 138 -22.79 -1.70 -5.59
C HIS A 138 -22.55 -0.98 -4.25
N TRP A 139 -21.53 -1.40 -3.49
CA TRP A 139 -21.23 -0.84 -2.17
C TRP A 139 -20.63 0.57 -2.21
N LEU A 140 -20.05 0.98 -3.34
CA LEU A 140 -19.63 2.36 -3.56
C LEU A 140 -20.82 3.34 -3.44
N LYS A 141 -22.01 2.95 -3.90
CA LYS A 141 -23.22 3.78 -3.78
C LYS A 141 -23.64 4.01 -2.33
N GLN A 142 -23.31 3.06 -1.44
CA GLN A 142 -23.59 3.13 -0.01
C GLN A 142 -22.39 3.67 0.81
N ASN A 143 -21.35 4.17 0.14
CA ASN A 143 -20.17 4.80 0.76
C ASN A 143 -19.41 3.91 1.76
N ILE A 144 -19.34 2.61 1.45
CA ILE A 144 -18.58 1.62 2.23
C ILE A 144 -17.06 1.78 2.07
#